data_AF-A0A239X8E1-F1
#
_entry.id   AF-A0A239X8E1-F1
#
_cell.length_a   1.000
_cell.length_b   1.000
_cell.length_c   1.000
_cell.angle_alpha   90.00
_cell.angle_beta   90.00
_cell.angle_gamma   90.00
#
_symmetry.space_group_name_H-M   'P 1'
#
loop_
_entity.id
_entity.type
_entity.pdbx_description
1 polymer ?
#
loop_
_entity_poly.entity_id
_entity_poly.type
_entity_poly.pdbx_seq_one_letter_code
_entity_poly.pdbx_strand_id
1 'polypeptide(L)'
;MTTFHTDTVIFAMSKENKPIARAKSGDRVTFETLDCFSNTVKSENDMVSQIDMDHVNPATGPLFIEGHYQEIRLKLPFIRLYLRKGELLSLHQDLVNLQMR
;
A
#
# COMPACT_ATOMS: atom_id res chain seq x y z
N MET A 1 1.85 -10.66 -15.66
CA MET A 1 1.78 -10.23 -14.25
C MET A 1 2.20 -8.78 -14.26
N THR A 2 1.31 -7.88 -13.84
CA THR A 2 1.55 -6.43 -13.87
C THR A 2 2.14 -6.00 -12.53
N THR A 3 3.23 -5.24 -12.56
CA THR A 3 3.88 -4.69 -11.37
C THR A 3 3.61 -3.19 -11.28
N PHE A 4 3.26 -2.71 -10.09
CA PHE A 4 3.09 -1.30 -9.77
C PHE A 4 4.23 -0.86 -8.85
N HIS A 5 4.88 0.26 -9.22
CA HIS A 5 6.05 0.78 -8.55
C HIS A 5 5.69 1.91 -7.57
N THR A 6 6.60 2.22 -6.66
CA THR A 6 6.42 3.22 -5.61
C THR A 6 6.40 4.67 -6.11
N ASP A 7 6.51 4.89 -7.42
CA ASP A 7 6.43 6.22 -8.04
C ASP A 7 5.02 6.82 -7.95
N THR A 8 4.01 6.01 -7.62
CA THR A 8 2.66 6.52 -7.37
C THR A 8 2.07 5.93 -6.10
N VAL A 9 2.02 6.78 -5.07
CA VAL A 9 1.45 6.48 -3.77
C VAL A 9 0.37 7.49 -3.41
N ILE A 10 -0.57 7.05 -2.58
CA ILE A 10 -1.56 7.90 -1.92
C ILE A 10 -1.36 7.82 -0.41
N PHE A 11 -1.65 8.91 0.29
CA PHE A 11 -1.56 8.99 1.76
C PHE A 11 -2.94 8.97 2.44
N ALA A 12 -4.02 9.12 1.65
CA ALA A 12 -5.39 9.00 2.10
C ALA A 12 -6.20 8.18 1.09
N MET A 13 -6.96 7.21 1.60
CA MET A 13 -7.93 6.46 0.80
C MET A 13 -9.12 7.35 0.49
N SER A 14 -9.36 7.63 -0.79
CA SER A 14 -10.41 8.54 -1.24
C SER A 14 -10.91 8.12 -2.63
N LYS A 15 -12.19 8.33 -2.90
CA LYS A 15 -12.82 8.05 -4.21
C LYS A 15 -12.37 9.02 -5.29
N GLU A 16 -11.82 10.16 -4.89
CA GLU A 16 -11.28 11.21 -5.76
C GLU A 16 -9.89 10.85 -6.29
N ASN A 17 -9.19 9.88 -5.67
CA ASN A 17 -7.91 9.39 -6.16
C ASN A 17 -8.07 8.75 -7.54
N LYS A 18 -7.34 9.27 -8.53
CA LYS A 18 -7.35 8.73 -9.88
C LYS A 18 -6.63 7.38 -9.90
N PRO A 19 -7.22 6.33 -10.50
CA PRO A 19 -6.55 5.05 -10.57
C PRO A 19 -5.33 5.14 -11.48
N ILE A 20 -4.24 4.50 -11.03
CA ILE A 20 -2.98 4.44 -11.77
C ILE A 20 -2.99 3.33 -12.82
N ALA A 21 -3.90 2.37 -12.64
CA ALA A 21 -4.05 1.22 -13.51
C ALA A 21 -5.44 0.60 -13.37
N ARG A 22 -5.73 -0.34 -14.28
CA ARG A 22 -6.96 -1.13 -14.32
C ARG A 22 -6.62 -2.62 -14.36
N ALA A 23 -7.42 -3.45 -13.70
CA ALA A 23 -7.32 -4.91 -13.74
C ALA A 23 -8.70 -5.56 -13.76
N LYS A 24 -8.77 -6.81 -14.21
CA LYS A 24 -9.99 -7.63 -14.21
C LYS A 24 -9.95 -8.66 -13.08
N SER A 25 -11.12 -9.19 -12.74
CA SER A 25 -11.20 -10.32 -11.81
C SER A 25 -10.38 -11.51 -12.33
N GLY A 26 -9.53 -12.07 -11.46
CA GLY A 26 -8.61 -13.16 -11.81
C GLY A 26 -7.21 -12.71 -12.21
N ASP A 27 -6.98 -11.43 -12.47
CA ASP A 27 -5.65 -10.90 -12.77
C ASP A 27 -4.71 -11.05 -11.56
N ARG A 28 -3.43 -11.31 -11.87
CA ARG A 28 -2.35 -11.28 -10.88
C ARG A 28 -1.55 -10.01 -11.04
N VAL A 29 -1.51 -9.25 -9.96
CA VAL A 29 -0.75 -8.00 -9.85
C VAL A 29 0.26 -8.07 -8.72
N THR A 30 1.30 -7.27 -8.81
CA THR A 30 2.33 -7.08 -7.79
C THR A 30 2.42 -5.61 -7.47
N PHE A 31 2.40 -5.27 -6.19
CA PHE A 31 2.65 -3.91 -5.72
C PHE A 31 4.01 -3.91 -5.04
N GLU A 32 4.90 -3.03 -5.48
CA GLU A 32 6.00 -2.58 -4.65
C GLU A 32 5.44 -1.56 -3.65
N THR A 33 5.97 -1.56 -2.43
CA THR A 33 5.49 -0.68 -1.36
C THR A 33 6.67 0.02 -0.73
N LEU A 34 6.44 1.24 -0.24
CA LEU A 34 7.32 1.86 0.74
C LEU A 34 6.97 1.31 2.13
N ASP A 35 7.88 1.46 3.09
CA ASP A 35 7.54 1.25 4.50
C ASP A 35 6.53 2.33 4.99
N CYS A 36 6.01 2.15 6.21
CA CYS A 36 5.02 3.07 6.78
C CYS A 36 5.57 4.49 7.05
N PHE A 37 6.88 4.70 6.96
CA PHE A 37 7.55 6.00 7.08
C PHE A 37 8.00 6.54 5.73
N SER A 38 7.47 6.03 4.62
CA SER A 38 7.87 6.45 3.26
C SER A 38 9.36 6.25 2.98
N ASN A 39 9.96 5.23 3.60
CA ASN A 39 11.38 4.96 3.60
C ASN A 39 12.22 6.14 4.10
N THR A 40 11.70 7.06 4.92
CA THR A 40 12.48 8.22 5.40
C THR A 40 13.39 7.87 6.57
N VAL A 41 12.99 6.89 7.40
CA VAL A 41 13.82 6.35 8.49
C VAL A 41 14.83 5.36 7.93
N LYS A 42 16.12 5.65 8.09
CA LYS A 42 17.26 4.88 7.56
C LYS A 42 18.17 4.30 8.63
N SER A 43 18.14 4.85 9.84
CA SER A 43 19.01 4.44 10.93
C SER A 43 18.39 4.71 12.31
N GLU A 44 18.96 4.11 13.34
CA GLU A 44 18.57 4.34 14.74
C GLU A 44 18.82 5.77 15.21
N ASN A 45 19.62 6.55 14.47
CA ASN A 45 19.88 7.96 14.78
C ASN A 45 18.79 8.90 14.26
N ASP A 46 17.89 8.42 13.39
CA ASP A 46 16.81 9.25 12.87
C ASP A 46 15.76 9.49 13.95
N MET A 47 15.40 10.75 14.17
CA MET A 47 14.48 11.11 15.25
C MET A 47 13.03 11.05 14.77
N VAL A 48 12.14 10.52 15.60
CA VAL A 48 10.69 10.49 15.33
C VAL A 48 10.13 11.89 15.05
N SER A 49 10.68 12.92 15.70
CA SER A 49 10.27 14.32 15.48
C SER A 49 10.59 14.87 14.10
N GLN A 50 11.42 14.18 13.32
CA GLN A 50 11.78 14.55 11.95
C GLN A 50 10.90 13.84 10.91
N ILE A 51 10.01 12.94 11.35
CA ILE A 51 9.08 12.24 10.46
C ILE A 51 8.02 13.24 10.01
N ASP A 52 7.87 13.34 8.70
CA ASP A 52 6.78 14.08 8.09
C ASP A 52 5.48 13.28 8.22
N MET A 53 4.67 13.68 9.20
CA MET A 53 3.42 13.01 9.54
C MET A 53 2.35 13.14 8.45
N ASP A 54 2.49 14.06 7.49
CA ASP A 54 1.58 14.16 6.34
C ASP A 54 1.89 13.09 5.28
N HIS A 55 3.08 12.49 5.35
CA HIS A 55 3.58 11.49 4.40
C HIS A 55 3.85 10.13 5.06
N VAL A 56 3.10 9.75 6.08
CA VAL A 56 3.12 8.39 6.67
C VAL A 56 2.07 7.48 6.04
N ASN A 57 2.31 6.17 6.09
CA ASN A 57 1.45 5.12 5.51
C ASN A 57 1.13 5.30 4.00
N PRO A 58 2.16 5.44 3.14
CA PRO A 58 1.94 5.45 1.70
C PRO A 58 1.36 4.12 1.21
N ALA A 59 0.30 4.19 0.40
CA ALA A 59 -0.24 3.05 -0.31
C ALA A 59 0.01 3.19 -1.81
N THR A 60 0.68 2.21 -2.43
CA THR A 60 0.90 2.18 -3.89
C THR A 60 -0.39 1.86 -4.62
N GLY A 61 -0.80 2.71 -5.56
CA GLY A 61 -2.10 2.63 -6.20
C GLY A 61 -2.72 4.00 -6.47
N PRO A 62 -4.06 4.10 -6.62
CA PRO A 62 -5.06 3.01 -6.54
C PRO A 62 -5.15 2.15 -7.80
N LEU A 63 -5.52 0.88 -7.63
CA LEU A 63 -5.90 0.00 -8.73
C LEU A 63 -7.42 -0.01 -8.91
N PHE A 64 -7.90 0.27 -10.12
CA PHE A 64 -9.31 0.13 -10.45
C PHE A 64 -9.62 -1.29 -10.94
N ILE A 65 -10.63 -1.94 -10.37
CA ILE A 65 -11.08 -3.25 -10.83
C ILE A 65 -12.25 -3.08 -11.79
N GLU A 66 -12.09 -3.57 -13.02
CA GLU A 66 -13.11 -3.50 -14.07
C GLU A 66 -14.26 -4.46 -13.79
N GLY A 67 -15.49 -3.96 -13.88
CA GLY A 67 -16.71 -4.73 -13.72
C GLY A 67 -17.85 -3.88 -13.11
N HIS A 68 -19.06 -4.42 -13.14
CA HIS A 68 -20.23 -3.82 -12.48
C HIS A 68 -20.40 -4.46 -11.11
N TYR A 69 -20.34 -3.65 -10.05
CA TYR A 69 -20.44 -4.15 -8.68
C TYR A 69 -21.47 -3.33 -7.89
N GLN A 70 -22.61 -3.94 -7.57
CA GLN A 70 -23.52 -3.42 -6.53
C GLN A 70 -22.96 -3.69 -5.12
N GLU A 71 -22.07 -4.68 -4.99
CA GLU A 71 -21.24 -4.95 -3.82
C GLU A 71 -19.85 -5.40 -4.29
N ILE A 72 -18.77 -4.74 -3.85
CA ILE A 72 -17.40 -5.17 -4.14
C ILE A 72 -16.92 -6.02 -2.96
N ARG A 73 -16.62 -7.31 -3.21
CA ARG A 73 -15.83 -8.15 -2.30
C ARG A 73 -14.52 -8.52 -2.97
N LEU A 74 -13.40 -8.07 -2.40
CA LEU A 74 -12.07 -8.49 -2.84
C LEU A 74 -11.74 -9.85 -2.22
N LYS A 75 -11.74 -10.90 -3.04
CA LYS A 75 -11.25 -12.22 -2.64
C LYS A 75 -9.79 -12.35 -3.03
N LEU A 76 -8.91 -12.31 -2.02
CA LEU A 76 -7.47 -12.54 -2.20
C LEU A 76 -7.15 -13.97 -1.79
N PRO A 77 -7.05 -14.93 -2.74
CA PRO A 77 -6.86 -16.34 -2.39
C PRO A 77 -5.49 -16.62 -1.75
N PHE A 78 -4.50 -15.75 -1.98
CA PHE A 78 -3.20 -15.77 -1.33
C PHE A 78 -2.56 -14.38 -1.41
N ILE A 79 -1.81 -13.99 -0.38
CA ILE A 79 -0.92 -12.83 -0.37
C ILE A 79 0.48 -13.37 -0.16
N ARG A 80 1.42 -12.99 -1.04
CA ARG A 80 2.85 -13.27 -0.83
C ARG A 80 3.55 -11.97 -0.48
N LEU A 81 4.25 -11.97 0.65
CA LEU A 81 5.08 -10.85 1.09
C LEU A 81 6.53 -11.16 0.75
N TYR A 82 7.20 -10.22 0.10
CA TYR A 82 8.63 -10.27 -0.17
C TYR A 82 9.27 -9.05 0.47
N LEU A 83 10.26 -9.27 1.34
CA LEU A 83 11.04 -8.20 1.96
C LEU A 83 12.39 -8.10 1.28
N ARG A 84 12.87 -6.88 1.06
CA ARG A 84 14.25 -6.63 0.65
C ARG A 84 15.16 -6.79 1.86
N LYS A 85 16.43 -7.10 1.60
CA LYS A 85 17.44 -7.27 2.66
C LYS A 85 17.61 -5.96 3.44
N GLY A 86 17.38 -6.01 4.74
CA GLY A 86 17.52 -4.85 5.64
C GLY A 86 16.23 -4.06 5.88
N GLU A 87 15.08 -4.50 5.37
CA GLU A 87 13.79 -3.87 5.67
C GLU A 87 13.25 -4.30 7.03
N LEU A 88 12.68 -3.35 7.77
CA LEU A 88 12.07 -3.57 9.08
C LEU A 88 10.61 -4.02 8.91
N LEU A 89 10.27 -5.21 9.41
CA LEU A 89 8.88 -5.64 9.52
C LEU A 89 8.44 -5.56 10.98
N SER A 90 7.63 -4.55 11.31
CA SER A 90 6.93 -4.46 12.58
C SER A 90 5.50 -5.00 12.44
N LEU A 91 5.22 -6.14 13.09
CA LEU A 91 3.87 -6.68 13.19
C LEU A 91 3.30 -6.29 14.55
N HIS A 92 2.55 -5.20 14.60
CA HIS A 92 1.78 -4.87 15.81
C HIS A 92 0.45 -5.64 15.77
N GLN A 93 0.12 -6.39 16.82
CA GLN A 93 -1.10 -7.20 16.89
C GLN A 93 -2.39 -6.38 16.67
N ASP A 94 -2.35 -5.07 16.93
CA ASP A 94 -3.51 -4.17 16.82
C ASP A 94 -3.64 -3.40 15.48
N LEU A 95 -2.72 -3.56 14.52
CA LEU A 95 -2.69 -2.73 13.29
C LEU A 95 -3.55 -3.25 12.10
N VAL A 96 -4.34 -4.31 12.28
CA VAL A 96 -5.22 -4.84 11.20
C VAL A 96 -6.45 -3.94 10.93
N ASN A 97 -6.63 -2.84 11.68
CA ASN A 97 -7.82 -1.98 11.63
C ASN A 97 -7.62 -0.61 10.94
N LEU A 98 -6.61 -0.42 10.08
CA LEU A 98 -6.44 0.86 9.39
C LEU A 98 -6.97 0.84 7.95
N GLN A 99 -7.89 1.78 7.71
CA GLN A 99 -8.39 2.27 6.42
C GLN A 99 -9.38 1.39 5.63
N MET A 100 -10.49 1.06 6.27
CA MET A 100 -11.81 1.13 5.61
C MET A 100 -12.77 1.90 6.52
N ARG A 101 -12.83 3.21 6.37
CA ARG A 101 -13.98 4.04 6.75
C ARG A 101 -14.44 4.79 5.52
#